data_AF-A0ABD0YDV1-F1
#
_entry.id   AF-A0ABD0YDV1-F1
#
_cell.length_a   1.000
_cell.length_b   1.000
_cell.length_c   1.000
_cell.angle_alpha   90.00
_cell.angle_beta   90.00
_cell.angle_gamma   90.00
#
_symmetry.space_group_name_H-M   'P 1'
#
loop_
_entity.id
_entity.type
_entity.pdbx_description
1 polymer ?
#
loop_
_entity_poly.entity_id
_entity_poly.type
_entity_poly.pdbx_seq_one_letter_code
_entity_poly.pdbx_strand_id
1 'polypeptide(L)'
;GDDSFNTFEEILQLAQDKDVDFILLGGDLFHDSKPSPLCLHKCITLLRKYCMGDKPICVEFLSNQYENFKHCVNPIVNYEDPNLNISIPVYSIHGNHDDPAGFGRLSSLDLLSASGLVNYFGKWTDLSKIEINPLLMRKGRSKLAIYGLSYIKDERLSRLFRDVTAVRPADDPDSWMSIFVLHQNRADRGPNNFISEKMIPDFIDLVMWGHEHECRIEPEWNDERGFFVTQPGSPVATSLCEGEAVPKHVALLSVMDKKFKVSPIKLETVRPFAFDTLVLSKSSLRDQDNCHQKDRVCCSCSEVF
;
A
#
# COMPACT_ATOMS: atom_id res chain seq x y z
N GLY A 1 -19.43 -8.42 -0.96
CA GLY A 1 -20.13 -7.39 -1.74
C GLY A 1 -19.26 -6.95 -2.89
N ASP A 2 -19.67 -5.93 -3.63
CA ASP A 2 -18.93 -5.41 -4.78
C ASP A 2 -18.11 -4.14 -4.49
N ASP A 3 -18.25 -3.56 -3.29
CA ASP A 3 -17.60 -2.31 -2.87
C ASP A 3 -16.07 -2.29 -3.15
N SER A 4 -15.35 -3.36 -2.83
CA SER A 4 -13.91 -3.47 -3.09
C SER A 4 -13.55 -3.51 -4.57
N PHE A 5 -14.34 -4.21 -5.39
CA PHE A 5 -14.11 -4.26 -6.83
C PHE A 5 -14.43 -2.94 -7.52
N ASN A 6 -15.52 -2.28 -7.10
CA ASN A 6 -15.93 -0.98 -7.64
C ASN A 6 -14.88 0.09 -7.31
N THR A 7 -14.37 0.09 -6.08
CA THR A 7 -13.34 1.05 -5.66
C THR A 7 -12.01 0.78 -6.35
N PHE A 8 -11.63 -0.49 -6.51
CA PHE A 8 -10.42 -0.83 -7.27
C PHE A 8 -10.56 -0.44 -8.76
N GLU A 9 -11.73 -0.64 -9.36
CA GLU A 9 -12.01 -0.17 -10.72
C GLU A 9 -11.91 1.36 -10.84
N GLU A 10 -12.46 2.12 -9.88
CA GLU A 10 -12.31 3.59 -9.83
C GLU A 10 -10.84 4.02 -9.81
N ILE A 11 -10.00 3.36 -9.00
CA ILE A 11 -8.55 3.66 -8.94
C ILE A 11 -7.87 3.45 -10.31
N LEU A 12 -8.23 2.37 -11.00
CA LEU A 12 -7.67 2.06 -12.33
C LEU A 12 -8.19 3.02 -13.42
N GLN A 13 -9.46 3.45 -13.32
CA GLN A 13 -10.02 4.50 -14.19
C GLN A 13 -9.29 5.83 -13.98
N LEU A 14 -9.08 6.23 -12.73
CA LEU A 14 -8.31 7.43 -12.40
C LEU A 14 -6.88 7.37 -12.98
N ALA A 15 -6.24 6.20 -12.96
CA ALA A 15 -4.91 6.03 -13.55
C ALA A 15 -4.91 6.29 -15.07
N GLN A 16 -5.91 5.79 -15.81
CA GLN A 16 -6.09 6.10 -17.24
C GLN A 16 -6.44 7.57 -17.46
N ASP A 17 -7.43 8.09 -16.74
CA ASP A 17 -7.95 9.46 -16.92
C ASP A 17 -6.91 10.53 -16.61
N LYS A 18 -6.01 10.25 -15.65
CA LYS A 18 -4.88 11.12 -15.30
C LYS A 18 -3.61 10.83 -16.11
N ASP A 19 -3.68 9.89 -17.06
CA ASP A 19 -2.58 9.51 -17.95
C ASP A 19 -1.27 9.19 -17.22
N VAL A 20 -1.36 8.47 -16.09
CA VAL A 20 -0.19 8.20 -15.24
C VAL A 20 0.85 7.33 -15.94
N ASP A 21 2.11 7.43 -15.50
CA ASP A 21 3.22 6.63 -16.03
C ASP A 21 3.20 5.18 -15.52
N PHE A 22 2.81 4.97 -14.27
CA PHE A 22 2.65 3.66 -13.63
C PHE A 22 1.80 3.79 -12.36
N ILE A 23 1.36 2.66 -11.82
CA ILE A 23 0.66 2.55 -10.53
C ILE A 23 1.61 1.93 -9.50
N LEU A 24 1.63 2.47 -8.27
CA LEU A 24 2.43 1.95 -7.15
C LEU A 24 1.50 1.57 -5.99
N LEU A 25 1.52 0.30 -5.62
CA LEU A 25 0.66 -0.28 -4.58
C LEU A 25 1.47 -0.64 -3.32
N GLY A 26 0.91 -0.33 -2.15
CA GLY A 26 1.56 -0.49 -0.86
C GLY A 26 1.37 -1.85 -0.18
N GLY A 27 0.77 -2.85 -0.85
CA GLY A 27 0.41 -4.16 -0.26
C GLY A 27 -1.09 -4.32 -0.01
N ASP A 28 -1.49 -5.50 0.46
CA ASP A 28 -2.87 -5.90 0.74
C ASP A 28 -3.83 -5.65 -0.43
N LEU A 29 -3.39 -6.00 -1.65
CA LEU A 29 -4.27 -5.98 -2.82
C LEU A 29 -5.42 -6.99 -2.68
N PHE A 30 -5.17 -8.07 -1.95
CA PHE A 30 -6.17 -9.07 -1.59
C PHE A 30 -6.33 -9.15 -0.08
N HIS A 31 -7.59 -9.20 0.37
CA HIS A 31 -7.93 -9.38 1.79
C HIS A 31 -7.64 -10.81 2.29
N ASP A 32 -7.71 -11.80 1.41
CA ASP A 32 -7.42 -13.19 1.72
C ASP A 32 -6.12 -13.62 1.02
N SER A 33 -5.25 -14.32 1.74
CA SER A 33 -4.01 -14.90 1.17
C SER A 33 -4.29 -15.93 0.07
N LYS A 34 -5.50 -16.51 0.10
CA LYS A 34 -6.06 -17.37 -0.95
C LYS A 34 -7.33 -16.74 -1.47
N PRO A 35 -7.24 -15.73 -2.36
CA PRO A 35 -8.42 -15.08 -2.89
C PRO A 35 -9.30 -16.08 -3.63
N SER A 36 -10.61 -15.90 -3.54
CA SER A 36 -11.55 -16.75 -4.29
C SER A 36 -11.32 -16.65 -5.80
N PRO A 37 -11.65 -17.69 -6.59
CA PRO A 37 -11.54 -17.64 -8.05
C PRO A 37 -12.28 -16.43 -8.66
N LEU A 38 -13.43 -16.06 -8.09
CA LEU A 38 -14.19 -14.89 -8.51
C LEU A 38 -13.41 -13.58 -8.25
N CYS A 39 -12.80 -13.44 -7.08
CA CYS A 39 -12.01 -12.27 -6.71
C CYS A 39 -10.80 -12.12 -7.64
N LEU A 40 -10.05 -13.21 -7.85
CA LEU A 40 -8.90 -13.22 -8.75
C LEU A 40 -9.31 -12.91 -10.19
N HIS A 41 -10.38 -13.52 -10.68
CA HIS A 41 -10.92 -13.25 -12.02
C HIS A 41 -11.30 -11.78 -12.21
N LYS A 42 -12.01 -11.16 -11.25
CA LYS A 42 -12.37 -9.75 -11.31
C LYS A 42 -11.13 -8.85 -11.33
N CYS A 43 -10.16 -9.09 -10.43
CA CYS A 43 -8.90 -8.34 -10.39
C CYS A 43 -8.14 -8.42 -11.72
N ILE A 44 -7.94 -9.63 -12.25
CA ILE A 44 -7.30 -9.86 -13.55
C ILE A 44 -8.04 -9.14 -14.68
N THR A 45 -9.38 -9.22 -14.70
CA THR A 45 -10.20 -8.58 -15.74
C THR A 45 -10.03 -7.07 -15.71
N LEU A 46 -10.03 -6.46 -14.52
CA LEU A 46 -9.86 -5.03 -14.34
C LEU A 46 -8.44 -4.57 -14.75
N LEU A 47 -7.40 -5.25 -14.27
CA LEU A 47 -6.01 -4.95 -14.67
C LEU A 47 -5.84 -5.05 -16.19
N ARG A 48 -6.37 -6.09 -16.83
CA ARG A 48 -6.32 -6.22 -18.30
C ARG A 48 -7.04 -5.07 -19.02
N LYS A 49 -8.20 -4.66 -18.51
CA LYS A 49 -9.03 -3.60 -19.12
C LYS A 49 -8.35 -2.23 -19.06
N TYR A 50 -7.66 -1.92 -17.95
CA TYR A 50 -7.16 -0.57 -17.70
C TYR A 50 -5.64 -0.41 -17.89
N CYS A 51 -4.86 -1.48 -17.75
CA CYS A 51 -3.39 -1.42 -17.76
C CYS A 51 -2.74 -1.98 -19.04
N MET A 52 -3.53 -2.58 -19.96
CA MET A 52 -3.05 -3.01 -21.28
C MET A 52 -3.56 -2.07 -22.37
N GLY A 53 -2.79 -1.89 -23.44
CA GLY A 53 -3.16 -1.04 -24.56
C GLY A 53 -1.96 -0.44 -25.28
N ASP A 54 -2.21 0.38 -26.30
CA ASP A 54 -1.18 0.86 -27.25
C ASP A 54 -0.39 2.10 -26.77
N LYS A 55 -0.68 2.64 -25.59
CA LYS A 55 0.07 3.77 -25.03
C LYS A 55 1.53 3.34 -24.79
N PRO A 56 2.52 4.01 -25.39
CA PRO A 56 3.93 3.65 -25.18
C PRO A 56 4.39 4.00 -23.77
N ILE A 57 5.19 3.12 -23.17
CA ILE A 57 5.83 3.37 -21.87
C ILE A 57 7.00 4.34 -22.06
N CYS A 58 6.93 5.48 -21.34
CA CYS A 58 7.94 6.54 -21.40
C CYS A 58 8.98 6.46 -20.26
N VAL A 59 8.91 5.40 -19.45
CA VAL A 59 9.83 5.15 -18.33
C VAL A 59 10.80 4.05 -18.72
N GLU A 60 12.09 4.35 -18.66
CA GLU A 60 13.17 3.41 -18.90
C GLU A 60 13.57 2.72 -17.60
N PHE A 61 13.73 1.40 -17.62
CA PHE A 61 14.22 0.62 -16.49
C PHE A 61 15.73 0.43 -16.56
N LEU A 62 16.44 0.79 -15.50
CA LEU A 62 17.91 0.89 -15.49
C LEU A 62 18.59 -0.13 -14.57
N SER A 63 17.91 -0.63 -13.55
CA SER A 63 18.50 -1.61 -12.63
C SER A 63 18.48 -3.03 -13.22
N ASN A 64 19.29 -3.92 -12.63
CA ASN A 64 19.32 -5.32 -13.04
C ASN A 64 18.00 -6.02 -12.69
N GLN A 65 17.14 -6.19 -13.69
CA GLN A 65 15.83 -6.82 -13.57
C GLN A 65 15.92 -8.24 -12.99
N TYR A 66 16.97 -9.00 -13.34
CA TYR A 66 17.16 -10.36 -12.81
C TYR A 66 17.38 -10.39 -11.31
N GLU A 67 18.01 -9.36 -10.72
CA GLU A 67 18.16 -9.24 -9.27
C GLU A 67 16.88 -8.70 -8.62
N ASN A 68 16.25 -7.68 -9.23
CA ASN A 68 15.03 -7.08 -8.70
C ASN A 68 13.86 -8.09 -8.66
N PHE A 69 13.77 -8.96 -9.67
CA PHE A 69 12.68 -9.91 -9.87
C PHE A 69 13.14 -11.37 -9.78
N LYS A 70 14.27 -11.67 -9.11
CA LYS A 70 14.83 -13.03 -8.98
C LYS A 70 13.87 -14.09 -8.42
N HIS A 71 12.84 -13.64 -7.71
CA HIS A 71 11.82 -14.48 -7.11
C HIS A 71 10.61 -14.74 -8.03
N CYS A 72 10.50 -13.97 -9.12
CA CYS A 72 9.45 -14.12 -10.12
C CYS A 72 9.87 -15.14 -11.18
N VAL A 73 8.88 -15.81 -11.79
CA VAL A 73 9.12 -16.77 -12.88
C VAL A 73 9.67 -16.06 -14.12
N ASN A 74 9.13 -14.87 -14.41
CA ASN A 74 9.59 -13.99 -15.48
C ASN A 74 10.33 -12.81 -14.83
N PRO A 75 11.68 -12.82 -14.81
CA PRO A 75 12.47 -11.85 -14.05
C PRO A 75 12.73 -10.56 -14.83
N ILE A 76 11.72 -10.08 -15.55
CA ILE A 76 11.74 -8.83 -16.32
C ILE A 76 10.49 -8.01 -16.02
N VAL A 77 10.55 -6.70 -16.24
CA VAL A 77 9.38 -5.84 -16.16
C VAL A 77 8.37 -6.22 -17.25
N ASN A 78 7.09 -6.22 -16.89
CA ASN A 78 6.04 -6.76 -17.74
C ASN A 78 5.85 -6.04 -19.08
N TYR A 79 6.20 -4.75 -19.17
CA TYR A 79 6.09 -3.97 -20.40
C TYR A 79 7.28 -4.15 -21.36
N GLU A 80 8.32 -4.87 -20.94
CA GLU A 80 9.41 -5.29 -21.82
C GLU A 80 9.21 -6.73 -22.35
N ASP A 81 8.14 -7.42 -21.94
CA ASP A 81 7.76 -8.70 -22.53
C ASP A 81 7.23 -8.47 -23.96
N PRO A 82 7.87 -9.05 -25.00
CA PRO A 82 7.47 -8.82 -26.39
C PRO A 82 6.07 -9.37 -26.74
N ASN A 83 5.47 -10.18 -25.87
CA ASN A 83 4.15 -10.79 -26.07
C ASN A 83 3.03 -10.01 -25.35
N LEU A 84 3.37 -8.99 -24.56
CA LEU A 84 2.41 -8.22 -23.77
C LEU A 84 2.46 -6.74 -24.17
N ASN A 85 1.28 -6.17 -24.39
CA ASN A 85 1.13 -4.74 -24.66
C ASN A 85 0.62 -4.04 -23.40
N ILE A 86 1.55 -3.60 -22.55
CA ILE A 86 1.26 -2.93 -21.28
C ILE A 86 1.30 -1.42 -21.50
N SER A 87 0.22 -0.73 -21.14
CA SER A 87 0.08 0.72 -21.24
C SER A 87 0.32 1.45 -19.92
N ILE A 88 0.03 0.80 -18.79
CA ILE A 88 0.25 1.34 -17.44
C ILE A 88 0.81 0.21 -16.55
N PRO A 89 2.13 0.15 -16.30
CA PRO A 89 2.73 -0.85 -15.44
C PRO A 89 2.23 -0.69 -13.99
N VAL A 90 1.97 -1.80 -13.32
CA VAL A 90 1.60 -1.81 -11.89
C VAL A 90 2.74 -2.41 -11.09
N TYR A 91 3.26 -1.69 -10.10
CA TYR A 91 4.26 -2.17 -9.16
C TYR A 91 3.63 -2.38 -7.79
N SER A 92 3.86 -3.52 -7.17
CA SER A 92 3.32 -3.82 -5.83
C SER A 92 4.33 -4.58 -4.97
N ILE A 93 4.36 -4.24 -3.69
CA ILE A 93 4.82 -5.15 -2.63
C ILE A 93 3.63 -5.98 -2.12
N HIS A 94 3.86 -7.06 -1.36
CA HIS A 94 2.78 -7.70 -0.59
C HIS A 94 2.66 -7.08 0.80
N GLY A 95 1.44 -7.09 1.33
CA GLY A 95 1.12 -6.81 2.73
C GLY A 95 0.94 -8.09 3.55
N ASN A 96 0.27 -7.98 4.69
CA ASN A 96 0.10 -9.10 5.62
C ASN A 96 -1.08 -10.02 5.26
N HIS A 97 -2.01 -9.57 4.42
CA HIS A 97 -3.14 -10.37 3.96
C HIS A 97 -2.83 -11.17 2.69
N ASP A 98 -1.99 -10.65 1.81
CA ASP A 98 -1.51 -11.30 0.59
C ASP A 98 -0.08 -11.83 0.73
N ASP A 99 0.32 -12.19 1.95
CA ASP A 99 1.64 -12.73 2.25
C ASP A 99 1.87 -14.12 1.62
N PRO A 100 3.12 -14.50 1.29
CA PRO A 100 3.40 -15.78 0.68
C PRO A 100 3.08 -16.96 1.63
N ALA A 101 2.13 -17.80 1.23
CA ALA A 101 1.60 -18.87 2.07
C ALA A 101 1.67 -20.26 1.42
N GLY A 102 1.48 -21.31 2.23
CA GLY A 102 1.35 -22.69 1.77
C GLY A 102 2.63 -23.31 1.20
N PHE A 103 2.47 -24.47 0.54
CA PHE A 103 3.56 -25.17 -0.11
C PHE A 103 4.04 -24.36 -1.32
N GLY A 104 5.34 -24.04 -1.37
CA GLY A 104 5.93 -23.20 -2.42
C GLY A 104 6.03 -21.71 -2.08
N ARG A 105 5.45 -21.23 -0.96
CA ARG A 105 5.51 -19.82 -0.51
C ARG A 105 5.16 -18.84 -1.63
N LEU A 106 3.97 -19.05 -2.21
CA LEU A 106 3.41 -18.19 -3.25
C LEU A 106 2.40 -17.23 -2.63
N SER A 107 2.50 -15.97 -3.04
CA SER A 107 1.50 -14.93 -2.82
C SER A 107 0.56 -14.88 -4.02
N SER A 108 -0.63 -14.30 -3.83
CA SER A 108 -1.51 -13.91 -4.94
C SER A 108 -0.81 -12.95 -5.92
N LEU A 109 0.17 -12.15 -5.47
CA LEU A 109 0.99 -11.31 -6.34
C LEU A 109 1.94 -12.12 -7.25
N ASP A 110 2.41 -13.30 -6.81
CA ASP A 110 3.20 -14.18 -7.68
C ASP A 110 2.33 -14.66 -8.87
N LEU A 111 1.02 -14.89 -8.65
CA LEU A 111 0.09 -15.26 -9.73
C LEU A 111 -0.13 -14.11 -10.71
N LEU A 112 -0.33 -12.89 -10.20
CA LEU A 112 -0.50 -11.71 -11.05
C LEU A 112 0.78 -11.39 -11.84
N SER A 113 1.94 -11.55 -11.22
CA SER A 113 3.24 -11.39 -11.89
C SER A 113 3.47 -12.44 -12.97
N ALA A 114 3.20 -13.72 -12.69
CA ALA A 114 3.29 -14.77 -13.70
C ALA A 114 2.33 -14.56 -14.89
N SER A 115 1.22 -13.87 -14.68
CA SER A 115 0.29 -13.47 -15.75
C SER A 115 0.69 -12.20 -16.52
N GLY A 116 1.78 -11.54 -16.12
CA GLY A 116 2.27 -10.31 -16.74
C GLY A 116 1.50 -9.04 -16.38
N LEU A 117 0.67 -9.07 -15.34
CA LEU A 117 -0.19 -7.94 -14.98
C LEU A 117 0.38 -7.03 -13.88
N VAL A 118 1.29 -7.56 -13.05
CA VAL A 118 1.90 -6.82 -11.94
C VAL A 118 3.40 -7.11 -11.87
N ASN A 119 4.21 -6.06 -11.72
CA ASN A 119 5.62 -6.13 -11.36
C ASN A 119 5.73 -6.26 -9.84
N TYR A 120 5.81 -7.49 -9.36
CA TYR A 120 5.93 -7.79 -7.94
C TYR A 120 7.38 -7.59 -7.48
N PHE A 121 7.60 -6.63 -6.58
CA PHE A 121 8.93 -6.25 -6.10
C PHE A 121 8.99 -6.25 -4.57
N GLY A 122 10.20 -6.13 -4.02
CA GLY A 122 10.40 -6.01 -2.57
C GLY A 122 10.10 -7.28 -1.78
N LYS A 123 9.97 -8.45 -2.44
CA LYS A 123 9.85 -9.76 -1.79
C LYS A 123 11.20 -10.15 -1.18
N TRP A 124 11.23 -10.35 0.12
CA TRP A 124 12.39 -10.92 0.79
C TRP A 124 12.50 -12.41 0.44
N THR A 125 13.73 -12.88 0.15
CA THR A 125 14.01 -14.32 -0.12
C THR A 125 14.76 -14.98 1.02
N ASP A 126 15.50 -14.19 1.80
CA ASP A 126 16.25 -14.62 2.97
C ASP A 126 15.93 -13.66 4.13
N LEU A 127 15.50 -14.21 5.26
CA LEU A 127 15.19 -13.45 6.48
C LEU A 127 16.37 -13.36 7.45
N SER A 128 17.51 -13.98 7.14
CA SER A 128 18.74 -13.84 7.92
C SER A 128 19.54 -12.59 7.54
N LYS A 129 19.44 -12.16 6.28
CA LYS A 129 20.02 -10.91 5.76
C LYS A 129 19.04 -10.28 4.78
N ILE A 130 18.50 -9.11 5.14
CA ILE A 130 17.54 -8.38 4.32
C ILE A 130 18.29 -7.30 3.53
N GLU A 131 18.47 -7.52 2.24
CA GLU A 131 19.06 -6.56 1.33
C GLU A 131 18.01 -6.00 0.37
N ILE A 132 17.80 -4.68 0.42
CA ILE A 132 16.80 -3.97 -0.38
C ILE A 132 17.49 -3.37 -1.60
N ASN A 133 17.22 -3.95 -2.77
CA ASN A 133 17.71 -3.48 -4.05
C ASN A 133 16.65 -2.59 -4.72
N PRO A 134 16.98 -1.33 -5.08
CA PRO A 134 16.00 -0.43 -5.67
C PRO A 134 15.64 -0.80 -7.10
N LEU A 135 14.43 -0.44 -7.51
CA LEU A 135 14.05 -0.31 -8.91
C LEU A 135 14.54 1.05 -9.41
N LEU A 136 15.45 1.07 -10.37
CA LEU A 136 16.00 2.31 -10.92
C LEU A 136 15.31 2.64 -12.23
N MET A 137 14.67 3.80 -12.28
CA MET A 137 13.87 4.24 -13.41
C MET A 137 14.28 5.65 -13.87
N ARG A 138 14.15 5.91 -15.17
CA ARG A 138 14.43 7.22 -15.76
C ARG A 138 13.32 7.65 -16.71
N LYS A 139 12.92 8.93 -16.61
CA LYS A 139 12.05 9.59 -17.59
C LYS A 139 12.65 10.94 -17.95
N GLY A 140 13.21 11.03 -19.16
CA GLY A 140 13.99 12.19 -19.58
C GLY A 140 15.19 12.43 -18.66
N ARG A 141 15.20 13.56 -17.97
CA ARG A 141 16.28 13.94 -17.01
C ARG A 141 16.02 13.48 -15.56
N SER A 142 14.78 13.14 -15.22
CA SER A 142 14.41 12.72 -13.87
C SER A 142 14.82 11.27 -13.63
N LYS A 143 15.42 11.00 -12.47
CA LYS A 143 15.83 9.67 -12.01
C LYS A 143 15.07 9.32 -10.73
N LEU A 144 14.50 8.12 -10.69
CA LEU A 144 13.70 7.63 -9.58
C LEU A 144 14.24 6.29 -9.09
N ALA A 145 14.46 6.16 -7.78
CA ALA A 145 14.84 4.93 -7.11
C ALA A 145 13.69 4.50 -6.18
N ILE A 146 13.04 3.38 -6.50
CA ILE A 146 11.95 2.82 -5.69
C ILE A 146 12.48 1.65 -4.87
N TYR A 147 12.47 1.82 -3.56
CA TYR A 147 12.80 0.80 -2.57
C TYR A 147 11.51 0.16 -2.08
N GLY A 148 11.48 -1.17 -1.96
CA GLY A 148 10.30 -1.91 -1.50
C GLY A 148 10.66 -2.90 -0.40
N LEU A 149 9.87 -2.89 0.67
CA LEU A 149 9.91 -3.89 1.72
C LEU A 149 8.51 -4.45 1.93
N SER A 150 8.27 -5.63 1.37
CA SER A 150 7.02 -6.35 1.62
C SER A 150 6.89 -6.74 3.08
N TYR A 151 5.67 -7.02 3.52
CA TYR A 151 5.38 -7.32 4.92
C TYR A 151 6.28 -8.43 5.49
N ILE A 152 6.74 -8.17 6.71
CA ILE A 152 7.43 -9.07 7.61
C ILE A 152 6.84 -8.77 8.97
N LYS A 153 6.38 -9.78 9.72
CA LYS A 153 5.85 -9.57 11.08
C LYS A 153 6.70 -8.58 11.88
N ASP A 154 6.07 -7.53 12.42
CA ASP A 154 6.77 -6.39 13.04
C ASP A 154 7.80 -6.83 14.10
N GLU A 155 7.43 -7.79 14.96
CA GLU A 155 8.30 -8.32 16.01
C GLU A 155 9.61 -8.88 15.45
N ARG A 156 9.53 -9.52 14.29
CA ARG A 156 10.70 -10.06 13.59
C ARG A 156 11.47 -8.94 12.92
N LEU A 157 10.80 -8.05 12.19
CA LEU A 157 11.47 -6.96 11.47
C LEU A 157 12.17 -6.00 12.44
N SER A 158 11.57 -5.64 13.57
CA SER A 158 12.19 -4.80 14.61
C SER A 158 13.53 -5.36 15.08
N ARG A 159 13.66 -6.68 15.22
CA ARG A 159 14.91 -7.35 15.59
C ARG A 159 15.93 -7.35 14.45
N LEU A 160 15.46 -7.56 13.24
CA LEU A 160 16.30 -7.65 12.03
C LEU A 160 16.68 -6.29 11.46
N PHE A 161 16.05 -5.19 11.88
CA PHE A 161 16.20 -3.90 11.21
C PHE A 161 17.66 -3.44 11.19
N ARG A 162 18.43 -3.76 12.24
CA ARG A 162 19.87 -3.46 12.32
C ARG A 162 20.68 -4.08 11.17
N ASP A 163 20.21 -5.20 10.63
CA ASP A 163 20.84 -5.96 9.56
C ASP A 163 20.17 -5.72 8.19
N VAL A 164 19.18 -4.81 8.13
CA VAL A 164 18.54 -4.39 6.87
C VAL A 164 19.47 -3.40 6.16
N THR A 165 19.89 -3.75 4.94
CA THR A 165 20.76 -2.89 4.12
C THR A 165 20.04 -2.46 2.86
N ALA A 166 19.89 -1.15 2.64
CA ALA A 166 19.36 -0.59 1.40
C ALA A 166 20.50 -0.21 0.45
N VAL A 167 20.54 -0.82 -0.73
CA VAL A 167 21.60 -0.61 -1.72
C VAL A 167 21.39 0.72 -2.44
N ARG A 168 22.40 1.58 -2.46
CA ARG A 168 22.35 2.85 -3.21
C ARG A 168 22.83 2.64 -4.65
N PRO A 169 22.33 3.42 -5.62
CA PRO A 169 22.87 3.43 -6.98
C PRO A 169 24.38 3.71 -6.95
N ALA A 170 25.15 2.99 -7.77
CA ALA A 170 26.61 3.18 -7.82
C ALA A 170 26.98 4.57 -8.39
N ASP A 171 26.26 5.00 -9.42
CA ASP A 171 26.51 6.25 -10.12
C ASP A 171 25.60 7.38 -9.61
N ASP A 172 26.24 8.44 -9.12
CA ASP A 172 25.60 9.71 -8.72
C ASP A 172 24.37 9.48 -7.80
N PRO A 173 24.57 8.85 -6.62
CA PRO A 173 23.48 8.38 -5.76
C PRO A 173 22.62 9.51 -5.18
N ASP A 174 23.11 10.74 -5.18
CA ASP A 174 22.40 11.91 -4.66
C ASP A 174 21.50 12.57 -5.72
N SER A 175 21.61 12.18 -6.99
CA SER A 175 20.75 12.65 -8.08
C SER A 175 19.38 11.96 -8.17
N TRP A 176 19.21 10.86 -7.42
CA TRP A 176 17.99 10.04 -7.46
C TRP A 176 16.97 10.54 -6.45
N MET A 177 15.72 10.71 -6.88
CA MET A 177 14.58 10.77 -5.95
C MET A 177 14.37 9.37 -5.38
N SER A 178 14.49 9.22 -4.06
CA SER A 178 14.39 7.93 -3.38
C SER A 178 13.03 7.79 -2.69
N ILE A 179 12.22 6.84 -3.15
CA ILE A 179 10.92 6.50 -2.55
C ILE A 179 11.04 5.15 -1.87
N PHE A 180 10.60 5.05 -0.62
CA PHE A 180 10.54 3.77 0.09
C PHE A 180 9.09 3.35 0.37
N VAL A 181 8.72 2.16 -0.09
CA VAL A 181 7.39 1.57 0.13
C VAL A 181 7.52 0.43 1.13
N LEU A 182 6.75 0.49 2.22
CA LEU A 182 6.71 -0.57 3.22
C LEU A 182 5.29 -0.84 3.72
N HIS A 183 5.08 -2.05 4.21
CA HIS A 183 3.80 -2.48 4.78
C HIS A 183 4.01 -3.00 6.21
N GLN A 184 3.95 -2.12 7.21
CA GLN A 184 4.24 -2.39 8.63
C GLN A 184 3.38 -1.52 9.55
N ASN A 185 3.24 -1.87 10.83
CA ASN A 185 2.59 -0.96 11.79
C ASN A 185 3.43 0.33 11.95
N ARG A 186 2.76 1.49 11.86
CA ARG A 186 3.36 2.83 12.07
C ARG A 186 3.14 3.33 13.49
N ALA A 187 1.91 3.18 13.98
CA ALA A 187 1.53 3.64 15.31
C ALA A 187 2.22 2.80 16.40
N ASP A 188 2.54 3.39 17.55
CA ASP A 188 3.10 2.65 18.68
C ASP A 188 2.03 1.70 19.25
N ARG A 189 2.18 0.41 18.93
CA ARG A 189 1.34 -0.69 19.43
C ARG A 189 2.05 -1.52 20.50
N GLY A 190 3.03 -0.92 21.18
CA GLY A 190 3.86 -1.55 22.18
C GLY A 190 5.19 -2.07 21.63
N PRO A 191 6.04 -2.62 22.53
CA PRO A 191 7.42 -2.95 22.19
C PRO A 191 7.52 -3.97 21.04
N ASN A 192 8.23 -3.59 19.97
CA ASN A 192 8.44 -4.39 18.76
C ASN A 192 7.19 -4.72 17.93
N ASN A 193 6.06 -4.03 18.14
CA ASN A 193 4.84 -4.22 17.33
C ASN A 193 4.62 -3.10 16.30
N PHE A 194 5.67 -2.34 16.01
CA PHE A 194 5.68 -1.28 15.01
C PHE A 194 7.10 -1.00 14.54
N ILE A 195 7.21 -0.32 13.41
CA ILE A 195 8.49 0.15 12.88
C ILE A 195 8.59 1.65 13.12
N SER A 196 9.53 2.06 13.96
CA SER A 196 9.83 3.48 14.15
C SER A 196 10.38 4.09 12.87
N GLU A 197 9.91 5.29 12.53
CA GLU A 197 10.43 6.10 11.42
C GLU A 197 11.95 6.33 11.54
N LYS A 198 12.49 6.29 12.77
CA LYS A 198 13.93 6.35 13.06
C LYS A 198 14.72 5.23 12.41
N MET A 199 14.09 4.14 12.01
CA MET A 199 14.80 3.02 11.41
C MET A 199 15.02 3.23 9.90
N ILE A 200 14.22 4.09 9.26
CA ILE A 200 14.32 4.36 7.82
C ILE A 200 15.66 5.04 7.48
N PRO A 201 16.36 4.65 6.39
CA PRO A 201 17.60 5.27 5.98
C PRO A 201 17.46 6.77 5.63
N ASP A 202 18.43 7.58 6.05
CA ASP A 202 18.43 9.05 5.90
C ASP A 202 18.44 9.57 4.45
N PHE A 203 18.80 8.72 3.48
CA PHE A 203 18.86 9.11 2.08
C PHE A 203 17.51 9.01 1.36
N ILE A 204 16.49 8.44 2.02
CA ILE A 204 15.13 8.36 1.48
C ILE A 204 14.50 9.76 1.49
N ASP A 205 13.86 10.16 0.39
CA ASP A 205 13.22 11.47 0.29
C ASP A 205 11.71 11.39 0.65
N LEU A 206 11.05 10.27 0.29
CA LEU A 206 9.62 10.03 0.56
C LEU A 206 9.37 8.57 0.96
N VAL A 207 8.58 8.37 2.02
CA VAL A 207 8.13 7.06 2.50
C VAL A 207 6.64 6.91 2.23
N MET A 208 6.24 5.82 1.57
CA MET A 208 4.85 5.39 1.41
C MET A 208 4.55 4.27 2.39
N TRP A 209 3.69 4.55 3.37
CA TRP A 209 3.32 3.63 4.44
C TRP A 209 2.01 2.90 4.13
N GLY A 210 2.08 1.60 3.83
CA GLY A 210 0.97 0.86 3.22
C GLY A 210 0.02 0.12 4.15
N HIS A 211 0.41 -0.18 5.40
CA HIS A 211 -0.39 -1.06 6.29
C HIS A 211 -1.48 -0.34 7.09
N GLU A 212 -1.28 0.93 7.43
CA GLU A 212 -2.25 1.66 8.23
C GLU A 212 -3.42 2.11 7.35
N HIS A 213 -4.65 1.83 7.80
CA HIS A 213 -5.87 2.07 7.01
C HIS A 213 -6.41 3.50 7.13
N GLU A 214 -5.99 4.24 8.17
CA GLU A 214 -6.32 5.65 8.32
C GLU A 214 -5.70 6.46 7.17
N CYS A 215 -6.52 7.25 6.47
CA CYS A 215 -6.07 8.04 5.33
C CYS A 215 -5.38 9.33 5.81
N ARG A 216 -4.04 9.31 5.84
CA ARG A 216 -3.15 10.46 6.06
C ARG A 216 -2.29 10.67 4.80
N ILE A 217 -2.99 10.92 3.70
CA ILE A 217 -2.43 10.96 2.34
C ILE A 217 -1.48 12.16 2.13
N GLU A 218 -1.73 13.27 2.82
CA GLU A 218 -0.87 14.46 2.74
C GLU A 218 0.50 14.17 3.35
N PRO A 219 1.61 14.50 2.66
CA PRO A 219 2.95 14.23 3.16
C PRO A 219 3.26 14.96 4.47
N GLU A 220 3.65 14.20 5.48
CA GLU A 220 4.07 14.69 6.79
C GLU A 220 5.59 14.72 6.87
N TRP A 221 6.15 15.86 7.27
CA TRP A 221 7.59 16.02 7.43
C TRP A 221 8.09 15.35 8.71
N ASN A 222 9.14 14.53 8.60
CA ASN A 222 9.85 13.97 9.74
C ASN A 222 11.11 14.83 10.03
N ASP A 223 11.06 15.62 11.09
CA ASP A 223 12.16 16.51 11.50
C ASP A 223 13.43 15.77 11.95
N GLU A 224 13.32 14.53 12.43
CA GLU A 224 14.46 13.77 12.95
C GLU A 224 15.33 13.17 11.84
N ARG A 225 14.71 12.76 10.72
CA ARG A 225 15.37 12.03 9.64
C ARG A 225 15.40 12.78 8.29
N GLY A 226 14.60 13.83 8.14
CA GLY A 226 14.66 14.71 6.97
C GLY A 226 13.95 14.16 5.71
N PHE A 227 12.91 13.36 5.89
CA PHE A 227 12.07 12.83 4.80
C PHE A 227 10.60 13.11 5.03
N PHE A 228 9.78 12.90 4.00
CA PHE A 228 8.33 12.95 4.12
C PHE A 228 7.72 11.55 4.25
N VAL A 229 6.62 11.44 4.97
CA VAL A 229 5.81 10.22 5.06
C VAL A 229 4.43 10.49 4.51
N THR A 230 3.96 9.67 3.59
CA THR A 230 2.56 9.61 3.16
C THR A 230 1.97 8.26 3.55
N GLN A 231 0.76 8.27 4.10
CA GLN A 231 0.04 7.09 4.51
C GLN A 231 -1.33 7.09 3.81
N PRO A 232 -1.44 6.47 2.63
CA PRO A 232 -2.64 6.57 1.81
C PRO A 232 -3.92 6.06 2.46
N GLY A 233 -3.79 5.10 3.39
CA GLY A 233 -4.94 4.38 3.93
C GLY A 233 -5.43 3.28 3.02
N SER A 234 -6.47 2.58 3.46
CA SER A 234 -7.16 1.56 2.69
C SER A 234 -8.16 2.18 1.71
N PRO A 235 -8.45 1.54 0.56
CA PRO A 235 -9.50 2.00 -0.34
C PRO A 235 -10.90 1.67 0.18
N VAL A 236 -11.04 0.72 1.12
CA VAL A 236 -12.32 0.30 1.70
C VAL A 236 -12.14 0.04 3.20
N ALA A 237 -13.15 0.39 4.00
CA ALA A 237 -13.14 0.10 5.43
C ALA A 237 -13.21 -1.41 5.71
N THR A 238 -12.19 -1.94 6.39
CA THR A 238 -12.15 -3.35 6.82
C THR A 238 -12.52 -3.54 8.29
N SER A 239 -12.57 -2.43 9.05
CA SER A 239 -13.01 -2.40 10.44
C SER A 239 -13.87 -1.17 10.73
N LEU A 240 -14.68 -1.23 11.80
CA LEU A 240 -15.55 -0.13 12.22
C LEU A 240 -14.87 0.70 13.33
N CYS A 241 -13.79 1.40 12.96
CA CYS A 241 -13.02 2.25 13.88
C CYS A 241 -12.93 3.70 13.37
N GLU A 242 -12.55 4.62 14.26
CA GLU A 242 -12.44 6.05 13.94
C GLU A 242 -11.54 6.34 12.73
N GLY A 243 -10.37 5.69 12.65
CA GLY A 243 -9.45 5.87 11.52
C GLY A 243 -10.02 5.41 10.17
N GLU A 244 -10.93 4.44 10.17
CA GLU A 244 -11.60 3.97 8.96
C GLU A 244 -12.73 4.91 8.50
N ALA A 245 -13.24 5.77 9.38
CA ALA A 245 -14.24 6.78 9.05
C ALA A 245 -13.66 8.01 8.33
N VAL A 246 -12.34 8.18 8.36
CA VAL A 246 -11.66 9.24 7.60
C VAL A 246 -11.89 9.01 6.09
N PRO A 247 -12.29 10.05 5.31
CA PRO A 247 -12.54 9.91 3.89
C PRO A 247 -11.31 9.37 3.13
N LYS A 248 -11.53 8.36 2.28
CA LYS A 248 -10.47 7.65 1.57
C LYS A 248 -10.03 8.40 0.31
N HIS A 249 -8.72 8.40 0.07
CA HIS A 249 -8.10 9.07 -1.07
C HIS A 249 -7.04 8.16 -1.71
N VAL A 250 -6.74 8.44 -2.96
CA VAL A 250 -5.48 8.06 -3.61
C VAL A 250 -4.65 9.30 -3.88
N ALA A 251 -3.37 9.14 -4.23
CA ALA A 251 -2.49 10.25 -4.57
C ALA A 251 -2.01 10.16 -6.02
N LEU A 252 -2.08 11.29 -6.73
CA LEU A 252 -1.27 11.51 -7.92
C LEU A 252 0.10 12.05 -7.48
N LEU A 253 1.12 11.19 -7.51
CA LEU A 253 2.49 11.55 -7.20
C LEU A 253 3.23 12.00 -8.48
N SER A 254 3.61 13.28 -8.54
CA SER A 254 4.43 13.83 -9.62
C SER A 254 5.86 14.03 -9.14
N VAL A 255 6.84 13.45 -9.83
CA VAL A 255 8.27 13.59 -9.51
C VAL A 255 8.99 14.32 -10.64
N MET A 256 9.78 15.32 -10.28
CA MET A 256 10.67 16.03 -11.19
C MET A 256 12.01 16.27 -10.50
N ASP A 257 13.07 15.66 -11.05
CA ASP A 257 14.37 15.57 -10.38
C ASP A 257 14.20 15.03 -8.96
N LYS A 258 14.68 15.76 -7.95
CA LYS A 258 14.52 15.45 -6.51
C LYS A 258 13.31 16.09 -5.83
N LYS A 259 12.43 16.73 -6.60
CA LYS A 259 11.22 17.35 -6.06
C LYS A 259 10.03 16.46 -6.38
N PHE A 260 9.08 16.43 -5.46
CA PHE A 260 7.83 15.73 -5.67
C PHE A 260 6.64 16.59 -5.28
N LYS A 261 5.47 16.25 -5.81
CA LYS A 261 4.18 16.80 -5.44
C LYS A 261 3.19 15.66 -5.27
N VAL A 262 2.58 15.56 -4.11
CA VAL A 262 1.43 14.68 -3.85
C VAL A 262 0.16 15.49 -4.07
N SER A 263 -0.71 15.01 -4.96
CA SER A 263 -2.03 15.62 -5.21
C SER A 263 -3.11 14.60 -4.84
N PRO A 264 -3.76 14.72 -3.67
CA PRO A 264 -4.80 13.78 -3.26
C PRO A 264 -6.03 13.83 -4.17
N ILE A 265 -6.64 12.68 -4.39
CA ILE A 265 -7.89 12.49 -5.15
C ILE A 265 -8.81 11.64 -4.28
N LYS A 266 -9.95 12.20 -3.90
CA LYS A 266 -10.96 11.51 -3.10
C LYS A 266 -11.60 10.38 -3.92
N LEU A 267 -11.81 9.24 -3.30
CA LEU A 267 -12.56 8.13 -3.91
C LEU A 267 -14.06 8.34 -3.68
N GLU A 268 -14.85 8.30 -4.75
CA GLU A 268 -16.29 8.55 -4.74
C GLU A 268 -17.12 7.27 -4.65
N THR A 269 -16.54 6.10 -4.97
CA THR A 269 -17.24 4.81 -4.88
C THR A 269 -17.22 4.17 -3.48
N VAL A 270 -16.45 4.76 -2.55
CA VAL A 270 -16.33 4.26 -1.17
C VAL A 270 -17.64 4.47 -0.42
N ARG A 271 -18.13 3.39 0.22
CA ARG A 271 -19.34 3.44 1.05
C ARG A 271 -19.18 4.48 2.17
N PRO A 272 -20.13 5.43 2.33
CA PRO A 272 -20.11 6.37 3.43
C PRO A 272 -20.10 5.66 4.78
N PHE A 273 -19.17 6.05 5.65
CA PHE A 273 -19.04 5.54 7.01
C PHE A 273 -18.94 6.72 7.98
N ALA A 274 -19.83 6.76 8.96
CA ALA A 274 -19.82 7.74 10.04
C ALA A 274 -19.57 7.01 11.37
N PHE A 275 -18.69 7.57 12.19
CA PHE A 275 -18.33 7.03 13.48
C PHE A 275 -18.40 8.15 14.52
N ASP A 276 -18.99 7.85 15.69
CA ASP A 276 -19.03 8.74 16.83
C ASP A 276 -19.00 7.90 18.12
N THR A 277 -18.45 8.45 19.20
CA THR A 277 -18.34 7.78 20.51
C THR A 277 -19.11 8.55 21.57
N LEU A 278 -20.18 7.93 22.08
CA LEU A 278 -21.00 8.51 23.14
C LEU A 278 -20.66 7.87 24.51
N VAL A 279 -20.18 8.68 25.44
CA VAL A 279 -20.02 8.27 26.84
C VAL A 279 -21.27 8.65 27.63
N LEU A 280 -22.12 7.67 27.95
CA LEU A 280 -23.42 7.90 28.62
C LEU A 280 -23.30 8.65 29.95
N SER A 281 -22.26 8.40 30.74
CA SER A 281 -22.05 9.09 32.02
C SER A 281 -21.72 10.58 31.88
N LYS A 282 -21.30 11.01 30.68
CA LYS A 282 -20.96 12.40 30.36
C LYS A 282 -22.00 13.04 29.43
N SER A 283 -23.00 12.30 28.98
CA SER A 283 -24.02 12.84 28.09
C SER A 283 -25.08 13.58 28.90
N SER A 284 -25.47 14.76 28.43
CA SER A 284 -26.59 15.52 28.97
C SER A 284 -27.94 15.01 28.45
N LEU A 285 -28.00 13.73 28.05
CA LEU A 285 -29.25 13.05 27.68
C LEU A 285 -30.06 12.90 28.96
N ARG A 286 -30.74 13.98 29.35
CA ARG A 286 -31.77 13.95 30.38
C ARG A 286 -32.84 12.99 29.88
N ASP A 287 -33.29 12.09 30.75
CA ASP A 287 -34.50 11.30 30.55
C ASP A 287 -35.67 12.26 30.27
N GLN A 288 -35.92 12.55 28.99
CA GLN A 288 -37.19 13.12 28.57
C GLN A 288 -38.17 11.97 28.39
N ASP A 289 -38.49 11.29 29.49
CA ASP A 289 -39.67 10.43 29.57
C ASP A 289 -40.52 10.86 30.77
N ASN A 290 -41.31 11.89 30.50
CA ASN A 290 -42.69 11.99 31.00
C ASN A 290 -43.54 10.89 30.32
N CYS A 291 -43.15 9.62 30.44
CA CYS A 291 -43.93 8.50 29.93
C CYS A 291 -44.68 7.85 31.08
N HIS A 292 -45.89 8.35 31.34
CA HIS A 292 -46.93 7.55 31.98
C HIS A 292 -47.33 6.41 31.05
N GLN A 293 -46.53 5.34 31.01
CA GLN A 293 -47.01 4.04 30.57
C GLN A 293 -46.23 2.93 31.25
N LYS A 294 -46.96 2.22 32.11
CA LYS A 294 -46.57 0.92 32.66
C LYS A 294 -46.18 0.00 31.51
N ASP A 295 -45.22 -0.88 31.80
CA ASP A 295 -44.75 -2.00 30.97
C ASP A 295 -43.59 -1.71 30.02
N ARG A 296 -42.39 -1.50 30.57
CA ARG A 296 -41.16 -1.98 29.93
C ARG A 296 -40.22 -2.62 30.96
N VAL A 297 -39.95 -3.90 30.74
CA VAL A 297 -38.91 -4.68 31.41
C VAL A 297 -37.57 -4.03 31.09
N CYS A 298 -36.93 -3.45 32.10
CA CYS A 298 -35.57 -2.97 32.03
C CYS A 298 -34.65 -4.19 32.17
N CYS A 299 -34.07 -4.67 31.06
CA CYS A 299 -32.96 -5.61 31.12
C CYS A 299 -31.74 -4.86 31.68
N SER A 300 -31.53 -4.94 32.99
CA SER A 300 -30.25 -4.65 33.60
C SER A 300 -29.27 -5.76 33.21
N CYS A 301 -28.37 -5.51 32.27
CA CYS A 301 -27.11 -6.25 32.23
C CYS A 301 -26.24 -5.71 33.37
N SER A 302 -26.40 -6.31 34.54
CA SER A 302 -25.41 -6.27 35.61
C SER A 302 -24.17 -7.03 35.15
N GLU A 303 -23.05 -6.33 35.01
CA GLU A 303 -21.73 -6.96 34.95
C GLU A 303 -21.50 -7.73 36.25
N VAL A 304 -21.16 -9.01 36.12
CA VAL A 304 -20.65 -9.84 37.21
C VAL A 304 -19.40 -10.54 36.68
N PHE A 305 -18.25 -10.12 37.25
CA PHE A 305 -16.87 -10.61 37.15
C PHE A 305 -16.42 -11.35 35.88
#